data_AF-A0A6J3M2Q7-F1
#
_entry.id   AF-A0A6J3M2Q7-F1
#
_cell.length_a   1.000
_cell.length_b   1.000
_cell.length_c   1.000
_cell.angle_alpha   90.00
_cell.angle_beta   90.00
_cell.angle_gamma   90.00
#
_symmetry.space_group_name_H-M   'P 1'
#
loop_
_entity.id
_entity.type
_entity.pdbx_description
1 polymer ?
#
loop_
_entity_poly.entity_id
_entity_poly.type
_entity_poly.pdbx_seq_one_letter_code
_entity_poly.pdbx_strand_id
1 'polypeptide(L)'
;MVIQRFTFFQIPEPKDVQLMIEKYSGLQKAAVRNGKPYITTCEADPTLPDQRSKGYTLAVRTTFDTLDDMKYYDDECLAHKDLKAFAMPKKTGDVLIFYFEK
;
A
#
# COMPACT_ATOMS: atom_id res chain seq x y z
N MET A 1 -13.48 8.41 12.20
CA MET A 1 -12.48 9.37 11.68
C MET A 1 -11.73 8.68 10.57
N VAL A 2 -11.34 9.44 9.53
CA VAL A 2 -10.61 8.90 8.38
C VAL A 2 -9.19 8.53 8.82
N ILE A 3 -8.68 7.42 8.31
CA ILE A 3 -7.31 6.98 8.57
C ILE A 3 -6.46 7.22 7.33
N GLN A 4 -5.35 7.94 7.50
CA GLN A 4 -4.31 8.06 6.49
C GLN A 4 -3.18 7.10 6.83
N ARG A 5 -2.86 6.19 5.91
CA ARG A 5 -1.71 5.29 6.01
C ARG A 5 -0.69 5.58 4.91
N PHE A 6 0.59 5.52 5.29
CA PHE A 6 1.72 5.46 4.38
C PHE A 6 2.44 4.13 4.55
N THR A 7 2.82 3.52 3.43
CA THR A 7 3.54 2.25 3.38
C THR A 7 4.72 2.42 2.44
N PHE A 8 5.93 2.10 2.90
CA PHE A 8 7.15 2.23 2.13
C PHE A 8 7.83 0.87 1.97
N PHE A 9 8.28 0.60 0.74
CA PHE A 9 8.99 -0.63 0.41
C PHE A 9 10.39 -0.32 -0.11
N GLN A 10 11.36 -1.13 0.31
CA GLN A 10 12.63 -1.22 -0.39
C GLN A 10 12.49 -2.32 -1.44
N ILE A 11 12.47 -1.95 -2.71
CA ILE A 11 12.39 -2.87 -3.85
C ILE A 11 13.60 -2.57 -4.74
N PRO A 12 14.57 -3.51 -4.86
CA PRO A 12 15.81 -3.25 -5.60
C PRO A 12 15.61 -3.02 -7.09
N GLU A 13 14.67 -3.76 -7.68
CA GLU A 13 14.46 -3.82 -9.12
C GLU A 13 13.43 -2.76 -9.59
N PRO A 14 13.80 -1.78 -10.44
CA PRO A 14 12.87 -0.76 -10.90
C PRO A 14 11.64 -1.30 -11.65
N LYS A 15 11.81 -2.41 -12.38
CA LYS A 15 10.69 -3.12 -13.03
C LYS A 15 9.65 -3.61 -12.02
N ASP A 16 10.09 -4.05 -10.85
CA ASP A 16 9.23 -4.58 -9.81
C ASP A 16 8.50 -3.44 -9.08
N VAL A 17 9.12 -2.27 -8.95
CA VAL A 17 8.45 -1.04 -8.51
C VAL A 17 7.30 -0.69 -9.46
N GLN A 18 7.53 -0.72 -10.77
CA GLN A 18 6.47 -0.43 -11.76
C GLN A 18 5.30 -1.42 -11.68
N LEU A 19 5.60 -2.72 -11.56
CA LEU A 19 4.57 -3.75 -11.39
C LEU A 19 3.78 -3.58 -10.09
N MET A 20 4.41 -3.12 -9.01
CA MET A 20 3.73 -2.81 -7.76
C MET A 20 2.77 -1.64 -7.91
N ILE A 21 3.18 -0.57 -8.61
CA ILE A 21 2.32 0.59 -8.90
C ILE A 21 1.08 0.17 -9.67
N GLU A 22 1.24 -0.66 -10.70
CA GLU A 22 0.11 -1.20 -11.48
C GLU A 22 -0.86 -1.99 -10.60
N LYS A 23 -0.34 -2.84 -9.70
CA LYS A 23 -1.17 -3.59 -8.75
C LYS A 23 -1.91 -2.68 -7.77
N TYR A 24 -1.27 -1.63 -7.26
CA TYR A 24 -1.90 -0.64 -6.38
C TYR A 24 -2.98 0.17 -7.10
N SER A 25 -2.80 0.52 -8.37
CA SER A 25 -3.78 1.28 -9.16
C SER A 25 -5.15 0.58 -9.28
N GLY A 26 -5.17 -0.75 -9.24
CA GLY A 26 -6.40 -1.56 -9.25
C GLY A 26 -7.04 -1.78 -7.87
N LEU A 27 -6.31 -1.48 -6.79
CA LEU A 27 -6.69 -1.90 -5.44
C LEU A 27 -7.96 -1.20 -4.95
N GLN A 28 -8.14 0.08 -5.25
CA GLN A 28 -9.33 0.83 -4.85
C GLN A 28 -10.62 0.22 -5.42
N LYS A 29 -10.56 -0.31 -6.66
CA LYS A 29 -11.71 -0.96 -7.31
C LYS A 29 -11.94 -2.38 -6.81
N ALA A 30 -10.86 -3.10 -6.47
CA ALA A 30 -10.91 -4.49 -6.02
C ALA A 30 -11.25 -4.65 -4.53
N ALA A 31 -10.87 -3.67 -3.69
CA ALA A 31 -11.08 -3.71 -2.25
C ALA A 31 -12.50 -3.25 -1.88
N VAL A 32 -13.45 -4.18 -1.97
CA VAL A 32 -14.84 -3.99 -1.57
C VAL A 32 -15.18 -4.78 -0.30
N ARG A 33 -15.91 -4.16 0.61
CA ARG A 33 -16.46 -4.77 1.83
C ARG A 33 -17.97 -4.55 1.83
N ASN A 34 -18.76 -5.61 1.95
CA ASN A 34 -20.22 -5.56 1.86
C ASN A 34 -20.75 -4.86 0.59
N GLY A 35 -20.06 -5.06 -0.54
CA GLY A 35 -20.42 -4.46 -1.83
C GLY A 35 -20.08 -2.97 -1.97
N LYS A 36 -19.39 -2.36 -1.00
CA LYS A 36 -18.95 -0.96 -1.06
C LYS A 36 -17.42 -0.85 -0.98
N PRO A 37 -16.78 0.04 -1.78
CA PRO A 37 -15.38 0.38 -1.57
C PRO A 37 -15.22 1.04 -0.20
N TYR A 38 -14.18 0.66 0.54
CA TYR A 38 -13.85 1.23 1.85
C TYR A 38 -12.49 1.97 1.83
N ILE A 39 -11.78 1.89 0.71
CA ILE A 39 -10.57 2.68 0.42
C ILE A 39 -10.99 3.87 -0.45
N THR A 40 -10.74 5.08 0.03
CA THR A 40 -11.08 6.31 -0.69
C THR A 40 -9.93 6.86 -1.51
N THR A 41 -8.69 6.49 -1.19
CA THR A 41 -7.50 6.84 -1.98
C THR A 41 -6.49 5.71 -1.89
N CYS A 42 -5.92 5.34 -3.03
CA CYS A 42 -4.77 4.46 -3.12
C CYS A 42 -3.84 4.97 -4.22
N GLU A 43 -2.70 5.52 -3.83
CA GLU A 43 -1.69 6.07 -4.73
C GLU A 43 -0.35 5.44 -4.40
N ALA A 44 0.41 5.08 -5.42
CA ALA A 44 1.69 4.42 -5.27
C ALA A 44 2.63 4.96 -6.34
N ASP A 45 3.82 5.40 -5.91
CA ASP A 45 4.79 6.04 -6.79
C ASP A 45 6.23 5.74 -6.35
N PRO A 46 7.20 5.74 -7.28
CA PRO A 46 8.59 5.57 -6.92
C PRO A 46 9.07 6.77 -6.09
N THR A 47 9.94 6.51 -5.12
CA THR A 47 10.64 7.62 -4.45
C THR A 47 11.71 8.20 -5.38
N LEU A 48 12.03 9.48 -5.17
CA LEU A 48 13.15 10.10 -5.87
C LEU A 48 14.49 9.62 -5.26
N PRO A 49 15.58 9.58 -6.06
CA PRO A 49 16.92 9.30 -5.55
C PRO A 49 17.35 10.34 -4.51
N ASP A 50 17.24 10.00 -3.23
CA ASP A 50 17.55 10.88 -2.11
C ASP A 50 17.98 10.08 -0.87
N GLN A 51 18.99 10.56 -0.15
CA GLN A 51 19.49 9.92 1.07
C GLN A 51 18.43 9.79 2.17
N ARG A 52 17.47 10.72 2.23
CA ARG A 52 16.38 10.74 3.23
C ARG A 52 15.40 9.58 3.01
N SER A 53 15.31 9.06 1.79
CA SER A 53 14.49 7.90 1.47
C SER A 53 15.03 6.61 2.09
N LYS A 54 16.27 6.58 2.63
CA LYS A 54 16.87 5.43 3.31
C LYS A 54 16.70 4.09 2.55
N GLY A 55 16.81 4.14 1.23
CA GLY A 55 16.66 2.97 0.36
C GLY A 55 15.23 2.49 0.12
N TYR A 56 14.20 3.15 0.65
CA TYR A 56 12.81 2.90 0.25
C TYR A 56 12.59 3.47 -1.14
N THR A 57 12.24 2.61 -2.10
CA THR A 57 12.12 2.92 -3.53
C THR A 57 10.67 3.06 -3.99
N LEU A 58 9.70 2.67 -3.16
CA LEU A 58 8.27 2.79 -3.42
C LEU A 58 7.58 3.39 -2.19
N ALA A 59 6.75 4.41 -2.41
CA ALA A 59 5.88 4.99 -1.40
C ALA A 59 4.41 4.79 -1.80
N VAL A 60 3.58 4.41 -0.84
CA VAL A 60 2.16 4.15 -1.05
C VAL A 60 1.35 4.94 -0.02
N ARG A 61 0.35 5.68 -0.50
CA ARG A 61 -0.63 6.37 0.32
C ARG A 61 -1.97 5.64 0.22
N THR A 62 -2.52 5.25 1.36
CA THR A 62 -3.86 4.64 1.42
C THR A 62 -4.72 5.41 2.42
N THR A 63 -5.96 5.71 2.04
CA THR A 63 -6.94 6.37 2.91
C THR A 63 -8.13 5.46 3.13
N PHE A 64 -8.49 5.26 4.39
CA PHE A 64 -9.62 4.43 4.84
C PHE A 64 -10.66 5.30 5.54
N ASP A 65 -11.94 4.98 5.39
CA ASP A 65 -13.01 5.74 6.05
C ASP A 65 -12.97 5.61 7.58
N THR A 66 -12.51 4.46 8.07
CA THR A 66 -12.41 4.17 9.51
C THR A 66 -11.17 3.33 9.83
N LEU A 67 -10.81 3.29 11.12
CA LEU A 67 -9.77 2.38 11.62
C LEU A 67 -10.15 0.91 11.46
N ASP A 68 -11.45 0.60 11.56
CA ASP A 68 -11.96 -0.77 11.34
C ASP A 68 -11.72 -1.22 9.89
N ASP A 69 -11.93 -0.33 8.92
CA ASP A 69 -11.67 -0.62 7.52
C ASP A 69 -10.18 -0.86 7.22
N MET A 70 -9.28 -0.15 7.91
CA MET A 70 -7.84 -0.42 7.84
C MET A 70 -7.49 -1.79 8.43
N LYS A 71 -8.09 -2.18 9.56
CA LYS A 71 -7.86 -3.51 10.16
C LYS A 71 -8.39 -4.63 9.27
N TYR A 72 -9.61 -4.46 8.74
CA TYR A 72 -10.18 -5.38 7.76
C TYR A 72 -9.27 -5.52 6.52
N TYR A 73 -8.71 -4.41 6.05
CA TYR A 73 -7.73 -4.43 4.97
C TYR A 73 -6.52 -5.31 5.31
N ASP A 74 -5.96 -5.18 6.50
CA ASP A 74 -4.75 -5.90 6.88
C ASP A 74 -4.99 -7.40 7.14
N ASP A 75 -6.14 -7.76 7.72
CA ASP A 75 -6.39 -9.12 8.23
C ASP A 75 -7.27 -9.97 7.31
N GLU A 76 -8.23 -9.36 6.61
CA GLU A 76 -9.33 -10.06 5.96
C GLU A 76 -9.37 -9.87 4.44
N CYS A 77 -9.02 -8.69 3.93
CA CYS A 77 -9.18 -8.33 2.52
C CYS A 77 -8.39 -9.23 1.56
N LEU A 78 -9.10 -9.96 0.70
CA LEU A 78 -8.50 -10.88 -0.28
C LEU A 78 -7.62 -10.15 -1.29
N ALA A 79 -8.07 -9.00 -1.81
CA ALA A 79 -7.27 -8.20 -2.74
C ALA A 79 -5.95 -7.74 -2.12
N HIS A 80 -5.94 -7.41 -0.83
CA HIS A 80 -4.70 -7.09 -0.11
C HIS A 80 -3.83 -8.32 0.11
N LYS A 81 -4.41 -9.48 0.43
CA LYS A 81 -3.64 -10.74 0.55
C LYS A 81 -2.92 -11.09 -0.74
N ASP A 82 -3.58 -10.96 -1.89
CA ASP A 82 -2.98 -11.19 -3.20
C ASP A 82 -1.87 -10.19 -3.51
N LEU A 83 -2.10 -8.91 -3.20
CA LEU A 83 -1.08 -7.87 -3.33
C LEU A 83 0.14 -8.16 -2.44
N LYS A 84 -0.08 -8.56 -1.19
CA LYS A 84 0.98 -8.91 -0.24
C LYS A 84 1.78 -10.11 -0.72
N ALA A 85 1.12 -11.15 -1.22
CA ALA A 85 1.78 -12.33 -1.81
C ALA A 85 2.65 -11.95 -3.02
N PHE A 86 2.22 -10.99 -3.82
CA PHE A 86 3.01 -10.46 -4.93
C PHE A 86 4.21 -9.60 -4.48
N ALA A 87 4.03 -8.81 -3.42
CA ALA A 87 5.00 -7.83 -2.92
C ALA A 87 6.13 -8.45 -2.09
N MET A 88 5.80 -9.38 -1.20
CA MET A 88 6.76 -10.00 -0.26
C MET A 88 8.04 -10.55 -0.90
N PRO A 89 8.01 -11.29 -2.03
CA PRO A 89 9.23 -11.80 -2.65
C PRO A 89 10.07 -10.73 -3.38
N LYS A 90 9.51 -9.54 -3.65
CA LYS A 90 10.18 -8.46 -4.39
C LYS A 90 10.88 -7.44 -3.50
N LYS A 91 10.43 -7.32 -2.25
CA LYS A 91 11.02 -6.38 -1.30
C LYS A 91 12.27 -6.95 -0.63
N THR A 92 13.13 -6.05 -0.19
CA THR A 92 14.22 -6.32 0.75
C THR A 92 13.92 -5.64 2.07
N GLY A 93 14.35 -6.24 3.19
CA GLY A 93 14.14 -5.67 4.51
C GLY A 93 12.67 -5.56 4.91
N ASP A 94 12.40 -4.74 5.93
CA ASP A 94 11.07 -4.54 6.48
C ASP A 94 10.27 -3.48 5.71
N VAL A 95 8.94 -3.59 5.80
CA VAL A 95 8.02 -2.59 5.26
C VAL A 95 7.79 -1.54 6.35
N LEU A 96 8.07 -0.28 6.04
CA LEU A 96 7.81 0.81 6.97
C LEU A 96 6.36 1.28 6.81
N ILE A 97 5.61 1.29 7.90
CA ILE A 97 4.20 1.65 7.91
C ILE A 97 3.95 2.69 8.98
N PHE A 98 3.26 3.77 8.60
CA PHE A 98 2.70 4.74 9.54
C PHE A 98 1.23 4.95 9.20
N TYR A 99 0.39 5.10 10.21
CA TYR A 99 -0.98 5.58 10.02
C TYR A 99 -1.38 6.51 11.16
N PHE A 100 -2.33 7.39 10.86
CA PHE A 100 -2.84 8.37 11.81
C PHE A 100 -4.27 8.78 11.45
N GLU A 101 -5.00 9.28 12.43
CA GLU A 101 -6.32 9.89 12.25
C GLU A 101 -6.16 11.26 11.59
N LYS A 102 -7.09 11.58 10.68
CA LYS A 102 -7.18 12.87 9.99
C LYS A 102 -8.52 13.54 10.24
#